data_AF-A0AAN0JX60-F1
#
_entry.id   AF-A0AAN0JX60-F1
#
_cell.length_a   1.000
_cell.length_b   1.000
_cell.length_c   1.000
_cell.angle_alpha   90.00
_cell.angle_beta   90.00
_cell.angle_gamma   90.00
#
_symmetry.space_group_name_H-M   'P 1'
#
loop_
_entity.id
_entity.type
_entity.pdbx_description
1 polymer ?
#
loop_
_entity_poly.entity_id
_entity_poly.type
_entity_poly.pdbx_seq_one_letter_code
_entity_poly.pdbx_strand_id
1 'polypeptide(L)'
;MLNKDLSPYNTRLFKSEDGTYELRLASSLTNDTPPSPNDKVSSLLGPHQFPSPRTSSSVSIKISRGDYHTLMKRMSDELEAAAHHVANRNQKDMIDRYVSSFSRGSVPDHEDASRYWIKDKGPVVET
;
A
#
# COMPACT_ATOMS: atom_id res chain seq x y z
N MET A 1 9.97 -9.73 3.68
CA MET A 1 9.55 -8.64 2.78
C MET A 1 10.07 -8.86 1.38
N LEU A 2 11.38 -8.75 1.13
CA LEU A 2 12.04 -8.97 -0.18
C LEU A 2 11.70 -10.30 -0.90
N ASN A 3 11.66 -11.45 -0.21
CA ASN A 3 11.24 -12.73 -0.84
C ASN A 3 9.74 -12.81 -1.18
N LYS A 4 8.95 -11.85 -0.73
CA LYS A 4 7.51 -11.72 -0.99
C LYS A 4 7.19 -10.46 -1.79
N ASP A 5 8.22 -9.79 -2.33
CA ASP A 5 8.13 -8.52 -3.05
C ASP A 5 7.32 -7.45 -2.29
N LEU A 6 7.44 -7.45 -0.97
CA LEU A 6 6.73 -6.53 -0.08
C LEU A 6 7.68 -5.44 0.38
N SER A 7 7.37 -4.19 0.04
CA SER A 7 8.16 -3.03 0.44
C SER A 7 7.92 -2.63 1.90
N PRO A 8 8.94 -2.17 2.64
CA PRO A 8 8.78 -1.68 4.01
C PRO A 8 8.19 -0.28 4.13
N TYR A 9 8.16 0.51 3.04
CA TYR A 9 7.86 1.95 3.09
C TYR A 9 6.52 2.30 3.75
N ASN A 10 5.48 1.51 3.52
CA ASN A 10 4.13 1.77 4.02
C ASN A 10 3.70 0.79 5.11
N THR A 11 4.65 0.29 5.92
CA THR A 11 4.37 -0.73 6.91
C THR A 11 4.79 -0.37 8.33
N ARG A 12 4.10 -0.93 9.32
CA ARG A 12 4.52 -0.96 10.73
C ARG A 12 4.54 -2.39 11.24
N LEU A 13 5.50 -2.70 12.11
CA LEU A 13 5.63 -4.02 12.74
C LEU A 13 5.24 -3.94 14.21
N PHE A 14 4.34 -4.82 14.63
CA PHE A 14 3.89 -4.96 16.01
C PHE A 14 4.29 -6.33 16.52
N LYS A 15 4.75 -6.38 17.77
CA LYS A 15 5.01 -7.61 18.50
C LYS A 15 4.00 -7.73 19.62
N SER A 16 3.31 -8.85 19.68
CA SER A 16 2.38 -9.20 20.75
C SER A 16 3.13 -9.81 21.95
N GLU A 17 2.48 -9.82 23.12
CA GLU A 17 3.06 -10.40 24.34
C GLU A 17 3.35 -11.91 24.21
N ASP A 18 2.53 -12.63 23.44
CA ASP A 18 2.70 -14.05 23.10
C ASP A 18 3.87 -14.33 22.14
N GLY A 19 4.59 -13.30 21.70
CA GLY A 19 5.73 -13.41 20.80
C GLY A 19 5.36 -13.52 19.33
N THR A 20 4.08 -13.39 18.97
CA THR A 20 3.64 -13.28 17.57
C THR A 20 3.89 -11.88 17.01
N TYR A 21 3.97 -11.77 15.69
CA TYR A 21 4.20 -10.50 15.00
C TYR A 21 3.09 -10.21 14.00
N GLU A 22 2.70 -8.94 13.91
CA GLU A 22 1.81 -8.44 12.88
C GLU A 22 2.48 -7.31 12.12
N LEU A 23 2.58 -7.48 10.80
CA LEU A 23 3.02 -6.45 9.88
C LEU A 23 1.79 -5.83 9.24
N ARG A 24 1.56 -4.53 9.50
CA ARG A 24 0.39 -3.80 9.01
C ARG A 24 0.77 -2.90 7.85
N LEU A 25 0.09 -3.07 6.72
CA LEU A 25 0.17 -2.19 5.55
C LEU A 25 -0.81 -1.03 5.73
N ALA A 26 -0.36 0.20 5.46
CA ALA A 26 -1.22 1.37 5.39
C ALA A 26 -2.11 1.30 4.15
N SER A 27 -3.43 1.34 4.36
CA SER A 27 -4.42 1.25 3.28
C SER A 27 -5.81 1.69 3.75
N SER A 28 -6.65 2.19 2.84
CA SER A 28 -8.05 2.48 3.14
C SER A 28 -8.89 1.20 3.24
N LEU A 29 -8.60 0.19 2.42
CA LEU A 29 -9.22 -1.13 2.50
C LEU A 29 -8.70 -1.89 3.74
N THR A 30 -9.55 -2.76 4.28
CA THR A 30 -9.24 -3.57 5.47
C THR A 30 -9.14 -5.05 5.10
N ASN A 31 -8.77 -5.89 6.07
CA ASN A 31 -8.71 -7.35 5.87
C ASN A 31 -10.08 -7.95 5.51
N ASP A 32 -11.18 -7.30 5.89
CA ASP A 32 -12.55 -7.78 5.62
C ASP A 32 -13.05 -7.38 4.22
N THR A 33 -12.30 -6.54 3.51
CA THR A 33 -12.66 -6.14 2.15
C THR A 33 -12.45 -7.33 1.19
N PRO A 34 -13.47 -7.74 0.41
CA PRO A 34 -13.35 -8.84 -0.55
C PRO A 34 -12.21 -8.63 -1.56
N PRO A 35 -11.47 -9.68 -1.94
CA PRO A 35 -10.45 -9.59 -2.96
C PRO A 35 -11.03 -9.13 -4.31
N SER A 36 -10.28 -8.27 -5.01
CA SER A 36 -10.59 -7.82 -6.37
C SER A 36 -9.49 -8.27 -7.32
N PRO A 37 -9.77 -8.54 -8.61
CA PRO A 37 -8.75 -8.97 -9.57
C PRO A 37 -7.53 -8.03 -9.68
N ASN A 38 -7.73 -6.74 -9.43
CA ASN A 38 -6.67 -5.73 -9.49
C ASN A 38 -5.94 -5.51 -8.15
N ASP A 39 -6.30 -6.25 -7.11
CA ASP A 39 -5.72 -6.14 -5.78
C ASP A 39 -4.70 -7.25 -5.52
N LYS A 40 -3.47 -7.03 -5.99
CA LYS A 40 -2.37 -7.97 -5.80
C LYS A 40 -1.99 -8.13 -4.32
N VAL A 41 -2.24 -7.12 -3.48
CA VAL A 41 -1.92 -7.13 -2.04
C VAL A 41 -2.75 -8.17 -1.30
N SER A 42 -4.00 -8.42 -1.72
CA SER A 42 -4.86 -9.45 -1.12
C SER A 42 -4.18 -10.83 -1.04
N SER A 43 -3.36 -11.19 -2.03
CA SER A 43 -2.63 -12.48 -2.04
C SER A 43 -1.53 -12.59 -0.98
N LEU A 44 -1.09 -11.46 -0.41
CA LEU A 44 -0.06 -11.39 0.62
C LEU A 44 -0.64 -11.40 2.03
N LEU A 45 -1.95 -11.21 2.21
CA LEU A 45 -2.56 -11.14 3.54
C LEU A 45 -2.60 -12.51 4.23
N GLY A 46 -2.55 -12.50 5.57
CA GLY A 46 -2.57 -13.71 6.38
C GLY A 46 -1.21 -14.10 6.97
N PRO A 47 -1.11 -15.28 7.60
CA PRO A 47 0.11 -15.73 8.26
C PRO A 47 1.16 -16.22 7.25
N HIS A 48 2.42 -15.83 7.47
CA HIS A 48 3.57 -16.31 6.72
C HIS A 48 4.67 -16.75 7.68
N GLN A 49 5.37 -17.82 7.33
CA GLN A 49 6.52 -18.30 8.08
C GLN A 49 7.80 -17.69 7.51
N PHE A 50 8.61 -17.09 8.39
CA PHE A 50 9.90 -16.51 8.05
C PHE A 50 11.01 -17.25 8.80
N PRO A 51 12.08 -17.70 8.13
CA PRO A 51 13.21 -18.32 8.81
C PRO A 51 13.91 -17.30 9.70
N SER A 52 14.23 -17.70 10.94
CA SER A 52 15.05 -16.88 11.83
C SER A 52 16.52 -16.97 11.42
N PRO A 53 17.23 -15.85 11.24
CA PRO A 53 18.68 -15.89 10.98
C PRO A 53 19.49 -16.19 12.26
N ARG A 54 18.84 -16.19 13.44
CA ARG A 54 19.50 -16.36 14.75
C ARG A 54 19.22 -17.72 15.40
N THR A 55 18.22 -18.46 14.91
CA THR A 55 17.78 -19.73 15.50
C THR A 55 17.37 -20.69 14.39
N SER A 56 17.38 -22.00 14.65
CA SER A 56 16.89 -23.01 13.70
C SER A 56 15.36 -23.05 13.55
N SER A 57 14.65 -22.08 14.14
CA SER A 57 13.18 -21.99 14.14
C SER A 57 12.67 -20.95 13.14
N SER A 58 11.40 -21.08 12.73
CA SER A 58 10.69 -20.04 11.99
C SER A 58 9.91 -19.12 12.93
N VAL A 59 9.71 -17.88 12.50
CA VAL A 59 8.84 -16.90 13.16
C VAL A 59 7.61 -16.70 12.28
N SER A 60 6.43 -16.81 12.88
CA SER A 60 5.18 -16.50 12.21
C SER A 60 4.92 -15.00 12.25
N ILE A 61 4.73 -14.41 11.07
CA ILE A 61 4.34 -13.01 10.92
C ILE A 61 3.02 -12.97 10.15
N LYS A 62 1.99 -12.40 10.77
CA LYS A 62 0.73 -12.10 10.08
C LYS A 62 0.89 -10.80 9.31
N ILE A 63 0.65 -10.86 8.00
CA ILE A 63 0.53 -9.68 7.16
C ILE A 63 -0.93 -9.26 7.15
N SER A 64 -1.19 -8.00 7.43
CA SER A 64 -2.52 -7.41 7.45
C SER A 64 -2.51 -6.04 6.78
N ARG A 65 -3.70 -5.52 6.45
CA ARG A 65 -3.88 -4.17 5.91
C ARG A 65 -4.94 -3.40 6.69
N GLY A 66 -5.07 -2.12 6.38
CA GLY A 66 -6.01 -1.21 7.03
C GLY A 66 -5.35 -0.32 8.09
N ASP A 67 -4.01 -0.24 8.11
CA ASP A 67 -3.35 0.71 8.98
C ASP A 67 -3.75 2.13 8.57
N TYR A 68 -4.19 2.94 9.53
CA TYR A 68 -4.74 4.28 9.30
C TYR A 68 -5.97 4.35 8.37
N HIS A 69 -6.75 3.27 8.22
CA HIS A 69 -7.80 3.17 7.18
C HIS A 69 -8.75 4.36 7.07
N THR A 70 -9.17 4.96 8.19
CA THR A 70 -10.06 6.13 8.18
C THR A 70 -9.42 7.34 7.51
N LEU A 71 -8.14 7.61 7.80
CA LEU A 71 -7.39 8.72 7.21
C LEU A 71 -7.02 8.42 5.75
N MET A 72 -6.61 7.18 5.48
CA MET A 72 -6.29 6.73 4.12
C MET A 72 -7.52 6.83 3.20
N LYS A 73 -8.72 6.48 3.70
CA LYS A 73 -9.97 6.61 2.94
C LYS A 73 -10.24 8.07 2.57
N ARG A 74 -10.15 8.99 3.53
CA ARG A 74 -10.32 10.42 3.27
C ARG A 74 -9.32 10.93 2.23
N MET A 75 -8.05 10.54 2.36
CA MET A 75 -7.01 10.92 1.39
C MET A 75 -7.34 10.40 -0.02
N SER A 76 -7.73 9.12 -0.14
CA SER A 76 -8.10 8.54 -1.44
C SER A 76 -9.33 9.24 -2.04
N ASP A 77 -10.32 9.60 -1.23
CA ASP A 77 -11.54 10.29 -1.70
C ASP A 77 -11.23 11.70 -2.23
N GLU A 78 -10.38 12.45 -1.53
CA GLU A 78 -9.96 13.79 -1.98
C GLU A 78 -9.10 13.72 -3.25
N LEU A 79 -8.28 12.68 -3.40
CA LEU A 79 -7.53 12.46 -4.63
C LEU A 79 -8.46 12.10 -5.80
N GLU A 80 -9.47 11.26 -5.59
CA GLU A 80 -10.49 10.97 -6.59
C GLU A 80 -11.24 12.25 -7.01
N ALA A 81 -11.58 13.13 -6.06
CA ALA A 81 -12.18 14.42 -6.36
C ALA A 81 -11.23 15.33 -7.17
N ALA A 82 -9.95 15.39 -6.80
CA ALA A 82 -8.92 16.15 -7.52
C ALA A 82 -8.72 15.65 -8.97
N ALA A 83 -8.97 14.37 -9.24
CA ALA A 83 -8.87 13.79 -10.58
C ALA A 83 -9.77 14.47 -11.63
N HIS A 84 -10.83 15.16 -11.20
CA HIS A 84 -11.71 15.94 -12.07
C HIS A 84 -11.14 17.31 -12.50
N HIS A 85 -10.05 17.75 -11.85
CA HIS A 85 -9.45 19.08 -12.04
C HIS A 85 -8.05 19.03 -12.64
N VAL A 86 -7.61 17.85 -13.09
CA VAL A 86 -6.27 17.65 -13.66
C VAL A 86 -6.11 18.37 -15.00
N ALA A 87 -4.93 18.92 -15.23
CA ALA A 87 -4.61 19.67 -16.44
C ALA A 87 -4.28 18.75 -17.63
N ASN A 88 -3.86 17.51 -17.37
CA ASN A 88 -3.43 16.58 -18.41
C ASN A 88 -3.55 15.12 -17.99
N ARG A 89 -3.27 14.22 -18.95
CA ARG A 89 -3.34 12.77 -18.76
C ARG A 89 -2.31 12.24 -17.77
N ASN A 90 -1.09 12.79 -17.71
CA ASN A 90 -0.09 12.31 -16.76
C ASN A 90 -0.56 12.53 -15.32
N GLN A 91 -1.14 13.70 -15.03
CA GLN A 91 -1.75 13.98 -13.72
C GLN A 91 -2.93 13.04 -13.42
N LYS A 92 -3.78 12.75 -14.42
CA LYS A 92 -4.88 11.77 -14.25
C LYS A 92 -4.35 10.39 -13.88
N ASP A 93 -3.41 9.88 -14.68
CA ASP A 93 -2.82 8.55 -14.51
C ASP A 93 -2.03 8.46 -13.19
N MET A 94 -1.35 9.54 -12.79
CA MET A 94 -0.68 9.68 -11.49
C MET A 94 -1.67 9.56 -10.33
N ILE A 95 -2.73 10.37 -10.32
CA ILE A 95 -3.74 10.38 -9.26
C ILE A 95 -4.43 9.01 -9.15
N ASP A 96 -4.83 8.41 -10.28
CA ASP A 96 -5.49 7.09 -10.28
C ASP A 96 -4.61 6.01 -9.65
N ARG A 97 -3.30 6.09 -9.87
CA ARG A 97 -2.31 5.17 -9.29
C ARG A 97 -2.07 5.46 -7.80
N TYR A 98 -2.03 6.73 -7.37
CA TYR A 98 -1.98 7.05 -5.95
C TYR A 98 -3.23 6.59 -5.20
N VAL A 99 -4.42 6.78 -5.78
CA VAL A 99 -5.68 6.26 -5.24
C VAL A 99 -5.62 4.73 -5.10
N SER A 100 -5.11 4.03 -6.12
CA SER A 100 -4.89 2.57 -6.06
C SER A 100 -3.96 2.20 -4.90
N SER A 101 -2.81 2.87 -4.81
CA SER A 101 -1.81 2.62 -3.78
C SER A 101 -2.37 2.82 -2.38
N PHE A 102 -2.97 3.97 -2.11
CA PHE A 102 -3.50 4.34 -0.79
C PHE A 102 -4.74 3.53 -0.43
N SER A 103 -5.50 3.07 -1.43
CA SER A 103 -6.62 2.19 -1.16
C SER A 103 -6.17 0.78 -0.80
N ARG A 104 -5.22 0.20 -1.54
CA ARG A 104 -4.87 -1.21 -1.44
C ARG A 104 -3.65 -1.50 -0.56
N GLY A 105 -2.83 -0.49 -0.29
CA GLY A 105 -1.53 -0.62 0.37
C GLY A 105 -0.41 -1.05 -0.59
N SER A 106 -0.53 -0.75 -1.88
CA SER A 106 0.38 -1.19 -2.94
C SER A 106 1.50 -0.16 -3.19
N VAL A 107 2.72 -0.46 -2.75
CA VAL A 107 3.90 0.37 -3.09
C VAL A 107 4.24 0.34 -4.58
N PRO A 108 4.12 -0.79 -5.31
CA PRO A 108 4.30 -0.77 -6.76
C PRO A 108 3.37 0.21 -7.49
N ASP A 109 2.10 0.33 -7.06
CA ASP A 109 1.21 1.35 -7.63
C ASP A 109 1.65 2.77 -7.29
N HIS A 110 2.25 2.98 -6.11
CA HIS A 110 2.82 4.27 -5.74
C HIS A 110 4.02 4.62 -6.63
N GLU A 111 4.88 3.66 -6.92
CA GLU A 111 6.00 3.85 -7.84
C GLU A 111 5.51 4.16 -9.26
N ASP A 112 4.49 3.46 -9.74
CA ASP A 112 3.86 3.74 -11.04
C ASP A 112 3.25 5.15 -11.08
N ALA A 113 2.58 5.58 -10.02
CA ALA A 113 2.10 6.95 -9.88
C ALA A 113 3.25 7.96 -10.01
N SER A 114 4.34 7.73 -9.27
CA SER A 114 5.53 8.57 -9.32
C SER A 114 6.22 8.57 -10.70
N ARG A 115 6.09 7.50 -11.50
CA ARG A 115 6.56 7.50 -12.90
C ARG A 115 5.73 8.43 -13.79
N TYR A 116 4.43 8.55 -13.56
CA TYR A 116 3.59 9.52 -14.26
C TYR A 116 3.87 10.94 -13.80
N TRP A 117 4.07 11.14 -12.49
CA TRP A 117 4.49 12.42 -11.91
C TRP A 117 5.77 12.95 -12.57
N ILE A 118 6.82 12.12 -12.66
CA ILE A 118 8.09 12.52 -13.30
C ILE A 118 7.90 12.91 -14.78
N LYS A 119 6.90 12.35 -15.48
CA LYS A 119 6.61 12.65 -16.89
C LYS A 119 5.79 13.93 -17.06
N ASP A 120 5.16 14.45 -16.00
CA ASP A 120 4.43 15.72 -16.03
C ASP A 120 5.43 16.89 -15.95
N LYS A 121 5.81 17.45 -17.09
CA LYS A 121 6.86 18.47 -17.16
C LYS A 121 6.27 19.88 -17.17
N GLY A 122 6.72 20.71 -16.23
CA GLY A 122 6.31 22.11 -16.12
C GLY A 122 4.83 22.30 -15.76
N PRO A 123 4.27 21.54 -14.79
CA PRO A 123 2.90 21.77 -14.39
C PRO A 123 2.73 23.15 -13.76
N VAL A 124 1.55 23.75 -13.94
CA VAL A 124 1.21 25.03 -13.29
C VAL A 124 1.10 24.86 -11.77
N VAL A 125 0.61 23.71 -11.32
CA VAL A 125 0.51 23.31 -9.90
C VAL A 125 1.30 22.00 -9.74
N GLU A 126 2.36 22.04 -8.95
CA GLU A 126 3.24 20.90 -8.62
C GLU A 126 2.93 20.38 -7.21
N THR A 127 3.04 19.05 -6.99
CA THR A 127 2.70 18.38 -5.73
C THR A 127 3.51 17.14 -5.47
#